data_AF-A0AAP0X2A9-F1
#
_entry.id   AF-A0AAP0X2A9-F1
#
_cell.length_a   1.000
_cell.length_b   1.000
_cell.length_c   1.000
_cell.angle_alpha   90.00
_cell.angle_beta   90.00
_cell.angle_gamma   90.00
#
_symmetry.space_group_name_H-M   'P 1'
#
loop_
_entity.id
_entity.type
_entity.pdbx_description
1 polymer ?
#
loop_
_entity_poly.entity_id
_entity_poly.type
_entity_poly.pdbx_seq_one_letter_code
_entity_poly.pdbx_strand_id
1 'polypeptide(L)'
;MVSLKLQKRLAASILKCGKREVWLDPNEGNEISMANPRQNIRKLVKDGFIIRKPTKIHSRSRACRMKEAKRKGCHSGYGKCKGTREARLPTKIFWMRRMLGACSVSTRNPKKLTSTCIMTCT
;
A
#
# COMPACT_ATOMS: atom_id res chain seq x y z
N MET A 1 -3.43 -39.13 -17.02
CA MET A 1 -3.55 -37.71 -16.60
C MET A 1 -2.53 -36.88 -17.35
N VAL A 2 -2.96 -35.79 -17.97
CA VAL A 2 -2.11 -34.94 -18.83
C VAL A 2 -1.42 -33.84 -18.01
N SER A 3 -0.16 -33.52 -18.32
CA SER A 3 0.61 -32.50 -17.59
C SER A 3 0.42 -31.10 -18.19
N LEU A 4 -0.42 -30.27 -17.54
CA LEU A 4 -0.69 -28.88 -17.96
C LEU A 4 0.30 -27.83 -17.40
N LYS A 5 1.47 -28.26 -16.94
CA LYS A 5 2.46 -27.37 -16.29
C LYS A 5 3.00 -26.30 -17.23
N LEU A 6 3.20 -26.65 -18.51
CA LEU A 6 3.72 -25.74 -19.53
C LEU A 6 2.70 -24.64 -19.85
N GLN A 7 1.46 -25.04 -20.12
CA GLN A 7 0.34 -24.18 -20.47
C GLN A 7 0.06 -23.19 -19.35
N LYS A 8 0.05 -23.68 -18.10
CA LYS A 8 -0.08 -22.82 -16.91
C LYS A 8 1.03 -21.79 -16.79
N ARG A 9 2.27 -22.12 -17.17
CA ARG A 9 3.41 -21.18 -17.20
C ARG A 9 3.26 -20.16 -18.33
N LEU A 10 2.86 -20.58 -19.52
CA LEU A 10 2.65 -19.69 -20.67
C LEU A 10 1.51 -18.71 -20.42
N ALA A 11 0.38 -19.21 -19.91
CA ALA A 11 -0.77 -18.40 -19.52
C ALA A 11 -0.41 -17.35 -18.47
N ALA A 12 0.35 -17.72 -17.43
CA ALA A 12 0.82 -16.79 -16.40
C ALA A 12 1.67 -15.64 -16.99
N SER A 13 2.55 -15.96 -17.96
CA SER A 13 3.37 -14.96 -18.65
C SER A 13 2.55 -14.02 -19.53
N ILE A 14 1.48 -14.50 -20.17
CA ILE A 14 0.60 -13.69 -21.02
C ILE A 14 -0.29 -12.78 -20.19
N LEU A 15 -0.89 -13.31 -19.12
CA LEU A 15 -1.80 -12.59 -18.22
C LEU A 15 -1.09 -11.71 -17.19
N LYS A 16 0.26 -11.74 -17.16
CA LYS A 16 1.11 -11.05 -16.17
C LYS A 16 0.70 -11.36 -14.73
N CYS A 17 0.39 -12.62 -14.44
CA CYS A 17 -0.08 -13.08 -13.13
C CYS A 17 0.78 -14.23 -12.59
N GLY A 18 0.58 -14.57 -11.32
CA GLY A 18 1.26 -15.73 -10.72
C GLY A 18 0.66 -17.05 -11.20
N LYS A 19 1.46 -18.12 -11.25
CA LYS A 19 0.96 -19.48 -11.59
C LYS A 19 -0.22 -19.93 -10.72
N ARG A 20 -0.31 -19.46 -9.47
CA ARG A 20 -1.40 -19.79 -8.53
C ARG A 20 -2.73 -19.13 -8.90
N GLU A 21 -2.68 -18.04 -9.65
CA GLU A 21 -3.86 -17.26 -10.04
C GLU A 21 -4.45 -17.72 -11.38
N VAL A 22 -3.76 -18.58 -12.12
CA VAL A 22 -4.29 -19.16 -13.36
C VAL A 22 -5.18 -20.34 -13.03
N TRP A 23 -6.45 -20.21 -13.36
CA TRP A 23 -7.43 -21.28 -13.37
C TRP A 23 -7.55 -21.84 -14.79
N LEU A 24 -7.61 -23.17 -14.89
CA LEU A 24 -7.73 -23.94 -16.12
C LEU A 24 -8.99 -24.79 -15.96
N ASP A 25 -9.83 -24.82 -16.99
CA ASP A 25 -11.01 -25.68 -16.98
C ASP A 25 -10.61 -27.17 -17.01
N PRO A 26 -11.15 -28.02 -16.11
CA PRO A 26 -10.85 -29.46 -16.10
C PRO A 26 -11.60 -30.25 -17.18
N ASN A 27 -12.72 -29.73 -17.72
CA ASN A 27 -13.51 -30.47 -18.72
C ASN A 27 -12.81 -30.44 -20.08
N GLU A 28 -12.28 -29.28 -20.49
CA GLU A 28 -11.54 -29.11 -21.75
C GLU A 28 -10.02 -29.34 -21.63
N GLY A 29 -9.59 -30.18 -20.68
CA GLY A 29 -8.16 -30.40 -20.40
C GLY A 29 -7.36 -30.93 -21.59
N ASN A 30 -8.00 -31.66 -22.51
CA ASN A 30 -7.37 -32.21 -23.71
C ASN A 30 -7.06 -31.11 -24.75
N GLU A 31 -7.99 -30.17 -24.97
CA GLU A 31 -7.79 -29.05 -25.90
C GLU A 31 -6.69 -28.10 -25.41
N ILE A 32 -6.70 -27.80 -24.10
CA ILE A 32 -5.66 -26.99 -23.46
C ILE A 32 -4.28 -27.65 -23.65
N SER A 33 -4.19 -28.98 -23.54
CA SER A 33 -2.91 -29.68 -23.72
C SER A 33 -2.34 -29.54 -25.14
N MET A 34 -3.19 -29.54 -26.16
CA MET A 34 -2.75 -29.42 -27.56
C MET A 34 -2.29 -27.99 -27.92
N ALA A 35 -2.66 -26.98 -27.12
CA ALA A 35 -2.31 -25.58 -27.35
C ALA A 35 -0.86 -25.24 -26.91
N ASN A 36 0.11 -25.47 -27.79
CA ASN A 36 1.54 -25.18 -27.52
C ASN A 36 1.99 -23.72 -27.82
N PRO A 37 1.66 -23.10 -28.97
CA PRO A 37 2.12 -21.74 -29.23
C PRO A 37 1.38 -20.71 -28.37
N ARG A 38 2.07 -19.62 -28.01
CA ARG A 38 1.50 -18.53 -27.18
C ARG A 38 0.25 -17.89 -27.79
N GLN A 39 0.14 -17.88 -29.12
CA GLN A 39 -1.02 -17.36 -29.83
C GLN A 39 -2.28 -18.20 -29.55
N ASN A 40 -2.16 -19.53 -29.44
CA ASN A 40 -3.30 -20.40 -29.16
C ASN A 40 -3.76 -20.23 -27.70
N ILE A 41 -2.82 -20.10 -26.76
CA ILE A 41 -3.15 -19.77 -25.36
C ILE A 41 -3.89 -18.42 -25.26
N ARG A 42 -3.57 -17.43 -26.11
CA ARG A 42 -4.32 -16.16 -26.16
C ARG A 42 -5.76 -16.33 -26.65
N LYS A 43 -6.01 -17.26 -27.59
CA LYS A 43 -7.37 -17.61 -28.04
C LYS A 43 -8.15 -18.23 -26.88
N LEU A 44 -7.60 -19.25 -26.22
CA LEU A 44 -8.23 -19.89 -25.05
C LEU A 44 -8.51 -18.95 -23.88
N VAL A 45 -7.68 -17.91 -23.68
CA VAL A 45 -7.94 -16.85 -22.70
C VAL A 45 -9.14 -15.98 -23.12
N LYS A 46 -9.27 -15.68 -24.41
CA LYS A 46 -10.39 -14.91 -24.96
C LYS A 46 -11.71 -15.70 -24.92
N ASP A 47 -11.62 -16.99 -25.18
CA ASP A 47 -12.76 -17.93 -25.18
C ASP A 47 -13.22 -18.26 -23.75
N GLY A 48 -12.36 -18.05 -22.74
CA GLY A 48 -12.70 -18.17 -21.32
C GLY A 48 -12.31 -19.48 -20.65
N PHE A 49 -11.62 -20.39 -21.35
CA PHE A 49 -11.11 -21.65 -20.77
C PHE A 49 -9.95 -21.42 -19.78
N ILE A 50 -9.22 -20.31 -19.95
CA ILE A 50 -8.12 -19.91 -19.08
C ILE A 50 -8.46 -18.58 -18.42
N ILE A 51 -8.69 -18.62 -17.11
CA ILE A 51 -9.18 -17.46 -16.35
C ILE A 51 -8.13 -17.03 -15.33
N ARG A 52 -7.98 -15.70 -15.19
CA ARG A 52 -7.26 -15.12 -14.05
C ARG A 52 -8.18 -15.06 -12.84
N LYS A 53 -7.89 -15.88 -11.83
CA LYS A 53 -8.50 -15.78 -10.51
C LYS A 53 -8.10 -14.45 -9.86
N PRO A 54 -9.03 -13.74 -9.20
CA PRO A 54 -8.67 -12.56 -8.42
C PRO A 54 -7.71 -12.92 -7.29
N THR A 55 -6.81 -11.98 -6.97
CA THR A 55 -5.90 -12.09 -5.82
C THR A 55 -6.70 -12.29 -4.53
N LYS A 56 -6.16 -13.09 -3.60
CA LYS A 56 -6.75 -13.19 -2.26
C LYS A 56 -6.66 -11.84 -1.55
N ILE A 57 -7.82 -11.26 -1.21
CA ILE A 57 -7.91 -9.94 -0.60
C ILE A 57 -7.68 -10.07 0.92
N HIS A 58 -6.77 -9.25 1.46
CA HIS A 58 -6.62 -9.04 2.89
C HIS A 58 -7.29 -7.72 3.31
N SER A 59 -8.37 -7.79 4.07
CA SER A 59 -9.11 -6.60 4.47
C SER A 59 -8.32 -5.74 5.47
N ARG A 60 -8.41 -4.42 5.31
CA ARG A 60 -7.77 -3.44 6.21
C ARG A 60 -8.69 -2.89 7.30
N SER A 61 -9.93 -3.39 7.38
CA SER A 61 -10.97 -2.89 8.30
C SER A 61 -10.52 -2.82 9.77
N ARG A 62 -9.88 -3.89 10.26
CA ARG A 62 -9.34 -3.95 11.64
C ARG A 62 -8.22 -2.94 11.88
N ALA A 63 -7.31 -2.80 10.92
CA ALA A 63 -6.23 -1.83 11.01
C ALA A 63 -6.74 -0.38 10.98
N CYS A 64 -7.75 -0.10 10.14
CA CYS A 64 -8.40 1.20 10.08
C CYS A 64 -9.12 1.54 11.39
N ARG A 65 -9.92 0.61 11.93
CA ARG A 65 -10.60 0.76 13.22
C ARG A 65 -9.59 1.05 14.35
N MET A 66 -8.49 0.30 14.40
CA MET A 66 -7.44 0.53 15.40
C MET A 66 -6.74 1.88 15.22
N LYS A 67 -6.51 2.32 13.98
CA LYS A 67 -5.90 3.63 13.69
C LYS A 67 -6.82 4.78 14.13
N GLU A 68 -8.13 4.64 13.91
CA GLU A 68 -9.12 5.62 14.35
C GLU A 68 -9.16 5.70 15.89
N ALA A 69 -9.21 4.55 16.58
CA ALA A 69 -9.16 4.51 18.04
C ALA A 69 -7.86 5.11 18.59
N LYS A 70 -6.71 4.82 17.97
CA LYS A 70 -5.42 5.44 18.33
C LYS A 70 -5.40 6.95 18.14
N ARG A 71 -6.05 7.46 17.07
CA ARG A 71 -6.17 8.91 16.83
C ARG A 71 -7.00 9.60 17.91
N LYS A 72 -8.01 8.92 18.46
CA LYS A 72 -8.80 9.37 19.62
C LYS A 72 -8.02 9.29 20.96
N GLY A 73 -6.79 8.79 20.95
CA GLY A 73 -5.95 8.62 22.14
C GLY A 73 -6.05 7.25 22.82
N CYS A 74 -6.92 6.35 22.34
CA CYS A 74 -7.02 5.00 22.87
C CYS A 74 -5.78 4.16 22.53
N HIS A 75 -5.57 3.05 23.25
CA HIS A 75 -4.48 2.09 23.02
C HIS A 75 -3.05 2.69 23.01
N SER A 76 -2.85 3.83 23.69
CA SER A 76 -1.57 4.57 23.72
C SER A 76 -0.95 4.70 25.13
N GLY A 77 -1.46 3.95 26.12
CA GLY A 77 -0.95 3.95 27.49
C GLY A 77 0.44 3.33 27.65
N TYR A 78 1.07 3.54 28.81
CA TYR A 78 2.45 3.12 29.09
C TYR A 78 2.68 1.61 28.88
N GLY A 79 1.75 0.75 29.29
CA GLY A 79 1.87 -0.70 29.12
C GLY A 79 1.83 -1.21 27.67
N LYS A 80 1.43 -0.39 26.69
CA LYS A 80 1.49 -0.73 25.26
C LYS A 80 2.71 -0.13 24.57
N CYS A 81 3.49 0.70 25.26
CA CYS A 81 4.70 1.31 24.73
C CYS A 81 5.89 0.36 24.92
N LYS A 82 6.51 -0.09 23.83
CA LYS A 82 7.66 -1.03 23.88
C LYS A 82 9.04 -0.39 23.64
N GLY A 83 9.10 0.92 23.34
CA GLY A 83 10.33 1.63 23.01
C GLY A 83 10.59 2.83 23.92
N THR A 84 11.83 3.31 23.95
CA THR A 84 12.24 4.49 24.72
C THR A 84 11.50 5.75 24.25
N ARG A 85 11.52 6.81 25.06
CA ARG A 85 10.95 8.12 24.67
C ARG A 85 11.63 8.66 23.41
N GLU A 86 12.96 8.59 23.38
CA GLU A 86 13.77 9.07 22.26
C GLU A 86 13.47 8.32 20.95
N ALA A 87 13.21 7.01 21.00
CA ALA A 87 12.84 6.25 19.80
C ALA A 87 11.45 6.61 19.23
N ARG A 88 10.52 7.07 20.07
CA ARG A 88 9.16 7.43 19.64
C ARG A 88 9.07 8.85 19.09
N LEU A 89 9.75 9.78 19.76
CA LEU A 89 9.79 11.18 19.37
C LEU A 89 11.18 11.73 19.71
N PRO A 90 12.15 11.67 18.77
CA PRO A 90 13.50 12.13 19.03
C PRO A 90 13.53 13.61 19.43
N THR A 91 14.34 13.93 20.44
CA THR A 91 14.42 15.27 21.04
C THR A 91 14.81 16.32 20.00
N LYS A 92 15.75 16.00 19.10
CA LYS A 92 16.15 16.89 17.98
C LYS A 92 14.97 17.22 17.07
N ILE A 93 14.13 16.24 16.70
CA ILE A 93 12.97 16.45 15.82
C ILE A 93 11.90 17.28 16.54
N PHE A 94 11.68 17.01 17.82
CA PHE A 94 10.76 17.81 18.63
C PHE A 94 11.21 19.28 18.70
N TRP A 95 12.50 19.53 18.93
CA TRP A 95 13.07 20.88 18.99
C TRP A 95 12.94 21.63 17.66
N MET A 96 13.28 20.98 16.53
CA MET A 96 13.10 21.56 15.19
C MET A 96 11.63 21.90 14.90
N ARG A 97 10.67 21.02 15.22
CA ARG A 97 9.23 21.30 15.04
C ARG A 97 8.76 22.48 15.87
N ARG A 98 9.26 22.63 17.09
CA ARG A 98 8.94 23.75 17.98
C ARG A 98 9.45 25.08 17.43
N MET A 99 10.71 25.12 16.97
CA MET A 99 11.33 26.35 16.45
C MET A 99 10.78 26.75 15.08
N LEU A 100 10.68 25.80 14.14
CA LEU A 100 10.18 26.06 12.79
C LEU A 100 8.67 26.34 12.76
N GLY A 101 7.90 25.69 13.63
CA GLY A 101 6.46 25.94 13.76
C GLY A 101 6.15 27.36 14.25
N ALA A 102 6.94 27.88 15.20
CA ALA A 102 6.79 29.24 15.73
C ALA A 102 7.01 30.32 14.65
N CYS A 103 7.97 30.12 13.75
CA CYS A 103 8.31 31.07 12.69
C CYS A 103 7.22 31.18 11.59
N SER A 104 6.43 30.11 11.37
CA SER A 104 5.40 30.05 10.31
C SER A 104 4.08 30.77 10.63
N VAL A 105 3.86 31.14 11.90
CA VAL A 105 2.64 31.81 12.39
C VAL A 105 2.88 33.31 12.59
N SER A 106 4.12 33.72 12.87
CA SER A 106 4.47 35.14 13.11
C SER A 106 4.62 35.98 11.83
N THR A 107 4.81 35.35 10.66
CA THR A 107 5.15 36.06 9.40
C THR A 107 3.99 36.25 8.42
N ARG A 108 2.75 35.87 8.78
CA ARG A 108 1.59 35.90 7.85
C ARG A 108 0.60 37.05 8.05
N ASN A 109 0.84 37.99 8.95
CA ASN A 109 -0.03 39.16 9.13
C ASN A 109 0.77 40.47 9.09
N PRO A 110 1.08 41.02 7.90
CA PRO A 110 1.79 42.30 7.79
C PRO A 110 1.00 43.48 8.38
N LYS A 111 -0.30 43.32 8.65
CA LYS A 111 -1.19 44.38 9.18
C LYS A 111 -1.25 44.45 10.71
N LYS A 112 -0.54 43.58 11.44
CA LYS A 112 -0.36 43.64 12.90
C LYS A 112 1.09 43.91 13.33
N LEU A 113 1.95 44.31 12.40
CA LEU A 113 3.21 44.98 12.72
C LEU A 113 2.93 46.49 12.78
N THR A 114 2.34 46.94 13.89
CA THR A 114 2.37 48.38 14.22
C THR A 114 3.81 48.74 14.57
N SER A 115 4.25 49.95 14.20
CA SER A 115 5.65 50.41 14.05
C SER A 115 6.56 50.36 15.29
N THR A 116 6.11 49.80 16.41
CA THR A 116 6.82 49.81 17.69
C THR A 116 7.97 48.79 17.78
N CYS A 117 8.02 47.77 16.93
CA CYS A 117 9.08 46.75 16.99
C CYS A 117 10.36 47.07 16.19
N ILE A 118 10.43 48.19 15.46
CA ILE A 118 11.65 48.56 14.71
C ILE A 118 12.67 49.32 15.58
N MET A 119 12.31 49.73 16.79
CA MET A 119 13.14 50.61 17.66
C MET A 119 13.91 49.91 18.80
N THR A 120 14.18 48.59 18.70
CA THR A 120 15.09 47.91 19.67
C THR A 120 16.11 46.96 19.02
N CYS A 121 16.34 47.11 17.71
CA CYS A 121 17.50 46.51 17.03
C CYS A 121 18.40 47.64 16.52
N THR A 122 19.06 48.31 17.46
CA THR A 122 20.39 48.88 17.28
C THR A 122 21.22 48.41 18.47
#